data_AF-A0A9P3AXB2-F1
#
_entry.id   AF-A0A9P3AXB2-F1
#
_cell.length_a   1.000
_cell.length_b   1.000
_cell.length_c   1.000
_cell.angle_alpha   90.00
_cell.angle_beta   90.00
_cell.angle_gamma   90.00
#
_symmetry.space_group_name_H-M   'P 1'
#
loop_
_entity.id
_entity.type
_entity.pdbx_description
1 polymer ?
#
loop_
_entity_poly.entity_id
_entity_poly.type
_entity_poly.pdbx_seq_one_letter_code
_entity_poly.pdbx_strand_id
1 'polypeptide(L)'
;MTYAFIKPRISPIPLLLGFVLGPLLEANFRRAMMIARGDFMVFVRSPLSLTLLLICVALLALTMWTNWRRKLADAENKLEDA
;
A
#
# COMPACT_ATOMS: atom_id res chain seq x y z
N MET A 1 0.29 38.37 -5.80
CA MET A 1 0.64 37.21 -4.95
C MET A 1 -0.65 36.49 -4.53
N THR A 2 -1.40 35.94 -5.51
CA THR A 2 -2.79 35.51 -5.28
C THR A 2 -3.12 34.24 -6.06
N TYR A 3 -2.34 33.16 -5.91
CA TYR A 3 -2.69 31.83 -6.46
C TYR A 3 -2.13 30.67 -5.61
N ALA A 4 -2.03 30.84 -4.29
CA ALA A 4 -1.51 29.83 -3.37
C ALA A 4 -2.59 29.19 -2.49
N PHE A 5 -3.84 29.13 -2.96
CA PHE A 5 -4.91 28.40 -2.26
C PHE A 5 -5.44 27.26 -3.14
N ILE A 6 -4.57 26.27 -3.37
CA ILE A 6 -5.01 24.93 -3.75
C ILE A 6 -5.67 24.36 -2.50
N LYS A 7 -6.99 24.58 -2.38
CA LYS A 7 -7.82 23.91 -1.39
C LYS A 7 -7.71 22.41 -1.68
N PRO A 8 -7.03 21.59 -0.86
CA PRO A 8 -7.14 20.16 -1.05
C PRO A 8 -8.60 19.86 -0.70
N ARG A 9 -9.43 19.57 -1.69
CA ARG A 9 -10.79 19.06 -1.46
C ARG A 9 -10.65 17.62 -0.97
N ILE A 10 -9.99 17.44 0.17
CA ILE A 10 -10.12 16.21 0.94
C ILE A 10 -11.56 16.28 1.42
N SER A 11 -12.43 15.59 0.70
CA SER A 11 -13.80 15.41 1.14
C SER A 11 -13.76 14.92 2.60
N PRO A 12 -14.68 15.35 3.47
CA PRO A 12 -14.72 14.86 4.84
C PRO A 12 -14.90 13.32 4.92
N ILE A 13 -15.38 12.71 3.84
CA ILE A 13 -15.61 11.27 3.66
C ILE A 13 -14.32 10.42 3.77
N PRO A 14 -13.24 10.63 2.99
CA PRO A 14 -12.00 9.89 3.15
C PRO A 14 -11.36 10.08 4.54
N LEU A 15 -11.55 11.24 5.17
CA LEU A 15 -11.05 11.48 6.52
C LEU A 15 -11.82 10.65 7.56
N LEU A 16 -13.15 10.61 7.45
CA LEU A 16 -14.01 9.74 8.27
C LEU A 16 -13.76 8.25 8.02
N LEU A 17 -13.61 7.86 6.75
CA LEU A 17 -13.25 6.49 6.38
C LEU A 17 -11.91 6.10 7.00
N GLY A 18 -10.88 6.92 6.87
CA GLY A 18 -9.59 6.68 7.53
C GLY A 18 -9.71 6.59 9.06
N PHE A 19 -10.54 7.44 9.66
CA PHE A 19 -10.77 7.44 11.11
C PHE A 19 -11.49 6.19 11.61
N VAL A 20 -12.45 5.63 10.86
CA VAL A 20 -13.14 4.38 11.22
C VAL A 20 -12.30 3.15 10.85
N LEU A 21 -11.59 3.20 9.73
CA LEU A 21 -10.71 2.12 9.28
C LEU A 21 -9.47 1.98 10.15
N GLY A 22 -8.98 3.06 10.77
CA GLY A 22 -7.85 3.04 11.71
C GLY A 22 -8.03 2.04 12.86
N PRO A 23 -9.03 2.20 13.74
CA PRO A 23 -9.27 1.27 14.83
C PRO A 23 -9.67 -0.12 14.34
N LEU A 24 -10.33 -0.22 13.18
CA LEU A 24 -10.65 -1.52 12.59
C LEU A 24 -9.39 -2.26 12.13
N LEU A 25 -8.43 -1.56 11.55
CA LEU A 25 -7.12 -2.09 11.17
C LEU A 25 -6.36 -2.55 12.41
N GLU A 26 -6.31 -1.72 13.46
CA GLU A 26 -5.64 -2.07 14.71
C GLU A 26 -6.28 -3.31 15.37
N ALA A 27 -7.61 -3.38 15.41
CA ALA A 27 -8.33 -4.53 15.95
C ALA A 27 -8.05 -5.81 15.16
N ASN A 28 -8.06 -5.75 13.82
CA ASN A 28 -7.73 -6.89 12.97
C ASN A 28 -6.26 -7.29 13.11
N PHE A 29 -5.35 -6.32 13.20
CA PHE A 29 -3.93 -6.56 13.42
C PHE A 29 -3.66 -7.22 14.79
N ARG A 30 -4.26 -6.68 15.87
CA ARG A 30 -4.16 -7.26 17.21
C ARG A 30 -4.76 -8.66 17.28
N ARG A 31 -5.88 -8.89 16.60
CA ARG A 31 -6.51 -10.21 16.49
C ARG A 31 -5.63 -11.21 15.73
N ALA A 32 -5.05 -10.77 14.60
CA ALA A 32 -4.10 -11.58 13.84
C ALA A 32 -2.86 -11.94 14.70
N MET A 33 -2.32 -10.98 15.46
CA MET A 33 -1.19 -11.19 16.38
C MET A 33 -1.53 -12.15 17.53
N MET A 34 -2.74 -12.03 18.12
CA MET A 34 -3.21 -12.97 19.13
C MET A 34 -3.39 -14.39 18.58
N ILE A 35 -3.96 -14.53 17.38
CA ILE A 35 -4.10 -15.82 16.69
C ILE A 35 -2.73 -16.41 16.35
N ALA A 36 -1.79 -15.54 15.96
CA ALA A 36 -0.40 -15.93 15.71
C ALA A 36 0.40 -16.25 16.98
N ARG A 37 -0.20 -16.11 18.18
CA ARG A 37 0.45 -16.31 19.49
C ARG A 37 1.78 -15.56 19.65
N GLY A 38 1.93 -14.41 18.97
CA GLY A 38 3.18 -13.64 18.98
C GLY A 38 4.36 -14.30 18.27
N ASP A 39 4.16 -15.41 17.55
CA ASP A 39 5.23 -16.15 16.88
C ASP A 39 5.15 -15.93 15.37
N PHE A 40 6.17 -15.25 14.82
CA PHE A 40 6.29 -15.00 13.38
C PHE A 40 6.39 -16.29 12.55
N MET A 41 6.61 -17.47 13.16
CA MET A 41 6.58 -18.76 12.45
C MET A 41 5.17 -19.17 11.99
N VAL A 42 4.08 -18.51 12.41
CA VAL A 42 2.75 -18.77 11.82
C VAL A 42 2.72 -18.45 10.33
N PHE A 43 3.51 -17.49 9.85
CA PHE A 43 3.64 -17.22 8.41
C PHE A 43 4.26 -18.38 7.63
N VAL A 44 5.03 -19.25 8.29
CA VAL A 44 5.65 -20.43 7.68
C VAL A 44 4.83 -21.70 7.94
N ARG A 45 4.17 -21.78 9.10
CA ARG A 45 3.42 -22.97 9.54
C ARG A 45 1.98 -23.00 9.02
N SER A 46 1.39 -21.85 8.69
CA SER A 46 0.07 -21.74 8.09
C SER A 46 0.19 -21.52 6.57
N PRO A 47 -0.17 -22.51 5.74
CA PRO A 47 -0.06 -22.41 4.28
C PRO A 47 -0.88 -21.24 3.69
N LEU A 48 -1.95 -20.81 4.37
CA LEU A 48 -2.78 -19.68 3.96
C LEU A 48 -2.11 -18.31 4.14
N SER A 49 -1.35 -18.11 5.23
CA SER A 49 -0.61 -16.86 5.46
C SER A 49 0.60 -16.76 4.56
N LEU A 50 1.26 -17.90 4.28
CA LEU A 50 2.40 -17.97 3.37
C LEU A 50 2.03 -17.60 1.93
N THR A 51 0.90 -18.13 1.43
CA THR A 51 0.43 -17.80 0.08
C THR A 51 0.05 -16.32 -0.04
N LEU A 52 -0.64 -15.76 0.96
CA LEU A 52 -1.00 -14.35 0.96
C LEU A 52 0.23 -13.43 1.04
N LEU A 53 1.23 -13.80 1.85
CA LEU A 53 2.51 -13.09 1.94
C LEU A 53 3.24 -13.12 0.59
N LEU A 54 3.32 -14.29 -0.05
CA LEU A 54 3.94 -14.44 -1.38
C LEU A 54 3.26 -13.57 -2.42
N ILE A 55 1.92 -13.53 -2.43
CA ILE A 55 1.14 -12.70 -3.35
C ILE A 55 1.43 -11.21 -3.11
N CYS A 56 1.46 -10.76 -1.85
CA CYS A 56 1.81 -9.39 -1.50
C CYS A 56 3.22 -9.01 -1.99
N VAL A 57 4.21 -9.87 -1.75
CA VAL A 57 5.59 -9.64 -2.20
C VAL A 57 5.67 -9.65 -3.73
N ALA A 58 4.98 -10.57 -4.40
CA ALA A 58 4.93 -10.63 -5.86
C ALA A 58 4.31 -9.37 -6.46
N LEU A 59 3.19 -8.88 -5.91
CA LEU A 59 2.56 -7.64 -6.35
C LEU A 59 3.47 -6.43 -6.13
N LEU A 60 4.11 -6.33 -4.96
CA LEU A 60 5.08 -5.27 -4.69
C LEU A 60 6.27 -5.32 -5.66
N ALA A 61 6.81 -6.52 -5.93
CA ALA A 61 7.90 -6.70 -6.87
C ALA A 61 7.48 -6.31 -8.29
N LEU A 62 6.30 -6.74 -8.75
CA LEU A 62 5.74 -6.37 -10.06
C LEU A 62 5.49 -4.86 -10.16
N THR A 63 4.91 -4.24 -9.13
CA THR A 63 4.71 -2.79 -9.09
C THR A 63 6.04 -2.06 -9.10
N MET A 64 7.02 -2.44 -8.26
CA MET A 64 8.35 -1.82 -8.24
C MET A 64 9.04 -1.96 -9.60
N TRP A 65 8.99 -3.15 -10.20
CA TRP A 65 9.59 -3.45 -11.50
C TRP A 65 8.95 -2.64 -12.62
N THR A 66 7.61 -2.60 -12.67
CA THR A 66 6.88 -1.83 -13.67
C THR A 66 7.04 -0.32 -13.45
N ASN A 67 7.10 0.17 -12.22
CA ASN A 67 7.34 1.59 -11.96
C ASN A 67 8.76 2.02 -12.34
N TRP A 68 9.78 1.18 -12.07
CA TRP A 68 11.14 1.46 -12.53
C TRP A 68 11.26 1.40 -14.05
N ARG A 69 10.55 0.47 -14.70
CA ARG A 69 10.48 0.44 -16.17
C ARG A 69 9.71 1.63 -16.76
N ARG A 70 8.60 2.04 -16.13
CA ARG A 70 7.83 3.22 -16.55
C ARG A 70 8.66 4.49 -16.40
N LYS A 71 9.42 4.64 -15.32
CA LYS A 71 10.38 5.75 -15.17
C LYS A 71 11.43 5.82 -16.29
N LEU A 72 11.79 4.69 -16.92
CA LEU A 72 12.64 4.67 -18.10
C LEU A 72 11.88 5.04 -19.38
N ALA A 73 10.64 4.55 -19.54
CA ALA A 73 9.78 4.87 -20.70
C ALA A 73 9.27 6.32 -20.70
N ASP A 74 8.96 6.88 -19.53
CA ASP A 74 8.59 8.29 -19.33
C ASP A 74 9.78 9.24 -19.55
N ALA A 75 11.01 8.74 -19.47
CA ALA A 75 12.22 9.52 -19.77
C ALA A 75 12.50 9.61 -21.27
N GLU A 76 12.19 8.56 -22.05
CA GLU A 76 12.37 8.52 -23.51
C GLU A 76 11.39 9.44 -24.25
N ASN A 77 10.10 9.42 -23.89
CA ASN A 77 9.09 10.31 -24.47
C ASN A 77 9.44 11.80 -24.26
N LYS A 78 10.10 12.13 -23.15
CA LYS A 78 10.49 13.52 -22.83
C LYS A 78 11.68 14.05 -23.65
N LEU A 79 12.43 13.18 -24.33
CA LEU A 79 13.50 13.58 -25.24
C LEU A 79 13.03 13.65 -26.70
N GLU A 80 11.95 12.95 -27.04
CA GLU A 80 11.29 13.05 -28.36
C GLU A 80 10.41 14.32 -28.46
N ASP A 81 9.92 14.84 -27.33
CA ASP A 81 9.15 16.08 -27.24
C ASP A 81 10.02 17.37 -27.09
N ALA A 82 11.36 17.29 -27.19
CA ALA A 82 12.31 18.40 -26.99
C ALA A 82 13.21 18.66 -28.21
#